data_AF-A0AAE4ZVT2-F1
#
_entry.id   AF-A0AAE4ZVT2-F1
#
_cell.length_a   1.000
_cell.length_b   1.000
_cell.length_c   1.000
_cell.angle_alpha   90.00
_cell.angle_beta   90.00
_cell.angle_gamma   90.00
#
_symmetry.space_group_name_H-M   'P 1'
#
loop_
_entity.id
_entity.type
_entity.pdbx_description
1 polymer ?
#
loop_
_entity_poly.entity_id
_entity_poly.type
_entity_poly.pdbx_seq_one_letter_code
_entity_poly.pdbx_strand_id
1 'polypeptide(L)'
;MGPQLPPRSPCARRRRTTGHPRPHPGGRERGAPGTLPAYRNGDPPGVLDGGQEYFLDKIGGPFARRLRSRVGTRLPADRGAGGRSMLALLPPEEVDDMMGPVLSGQGAGARWTMPALHAELARIRARKGVAFETVATGDGTEMLIVGSVGCAVRSKDGAAVSLSVAGDAHSIHPDRLAPLVREAAAALARTV
;
A
#
# COMPACT_ATOMS: atom_id res chain seq x y z
N MET A 1 -33.33 -27.23 -53.17
CA MET A 1 -32.07 -27.69 -52.54
C MET A 1 -31.58 -26.57 -51.61
N GLY A 2 -31.91 -26.66 -50.32
CA GLY A 2 -31.46 -25.74 -49.28
C GLY A 2 -30.80 -26.53 -48.14
N PRO A 3 -29.82 -25.98 -47.41
CA PRO A 3 -29.09 -26.73 -46.40
C PRO A 3 -29.84 -26.78 -45.05
N GLN A 4 -29.77 -27.95 -44.42
CA GLN A 4 -30.51 -28.37 -43.23
C GLN A 4 -29.92 -27.80 -41.93
N LEU A 5 -30.79 -27.38 -41.00
CA LEU A 5 -30.50 -27.12 -39.59
C LEU A 5 -30.41 -28.44 -38.78
N PRO A 6 -29.55 -28.53 -37.75
CA PRO A 6 -29.59 -29.65 -36.80
C PRO A 6 -30.63 -29.44 -35.67
N PRO A 7 -31.15 -30.54 -35.07
CA PRO A 7 -32.26 -30.50 -34.13
C PRO A 7 -31.87 -30.09 -32.70
N ARG A 8 -32.83 -29.44 -32.02
CA ARG A 8 -32.81 -29.06 -30.61
C ARG A 8 -33.06 -30.29 -29.71
N SER A 9 -32.36 -30.37 -28.57
CA SER A 9 -32.68 -31.27 -27.46
C SER A 9 -32.91 -30.50 -26.15
N PRO A 10 -33.70 -31.04 -25.19
CA PRO A 10 -34.39 -30.24 -24.18
C PRO A 10 -33.86 -30.42 -22.74
N CYS A 11 -34.16 -29.39 -21.93
CA CYS A 11 -34.46 -29.43 -20.50
C CYS A 11 -33.42 -29.93 -19.48
N ALA A 12 -32.88 -28.99 -18.69
CA ALA A 12 -32.73 -29.17 -17.24
C ALA A 12 -32.91 -27.82 -16.52
N ARG A 13 -34.16 -27.54 -16.11
CA ARG A 13 -34.47 -26.53 -15.10
C ARG A 13 -33.77 -26.90 -13.79
N ARG A 14 -32.90 -26.04 -13.27
CA ARG A 14 -32.63 -25.97 -11.82
C ARG A 14 -33.00 -24.60 -11.28
N ARG A 15 -33.67 -24.66 -10.13
CA ARG A 15 -34.49 -23.65 -9.49
C ARG A 15 -33.64 -22.45 -9.07
N ARG A 16 -34.13 -21.24 -9.37
CA ARG A 16 -33.67 -20.01 -8.71
C ARG A 16 -34.17 -20.06 -7.27
N THR A 17 -33.29 -20.32 -6.32
CA THR A 17 -33.50 -19.92 -4.94
C THR A 17 -33.05 -18.47 -4.81
N THR A 18 -34.02 -17.58 -4.63
CA THR A 18 -33.83 -16.20 -4.21
C THR A 18 -33.16 -16.18 -2.83
N GLY A 19 -31.84 -16.03 -2.82
CA GLY A 19 -31.07 -15.68 -1.63
C GLY A 19 -30.60 -14.24 -1.76
N HIS A 20 -31.18 -13.34 -0.96
CA HIS A 20 -30.64 -12.02 -0.69
C HIS A 20 -29.12 -12.10 -0.40
N PRO A 21 -28.25 -11.28 -1.03
CA PRO A 21 -26.88 -11.16 -0.56
C PRO A 21 -26.91 -10.40 0.78
N ARG A 22 -26.62 -11.14 1.85
CA ARG A 22 -26.22 -10.58 3.15
C ARG A 22 -24.89 -9.83 3.01
N PRO A 23 -24.63 -8.80 3.84
CA PRO A 23 -23.39 -8.02 3.75
C PRO A 23 -22.16 -8.90 4.02
N HIS A 24 -21.18 -8.85 3.11
CA HIS A 24 -19.91 -9.57 3.24
C HIS A 24 -18.99 -8.89 4.28
N PRO A 25 -18.46 -9.62 5.28
CA PRO A 25 -17.46 -9.07 6.20
C PRO A 25 -16.10 -8.97 5.50
N GLY A 26 -15.38 -7.87 5.77
CA GLY A 26 -14.17 -7.44 5.07
C GLY A 26 -13.11 -8.54 4.87
N GLY A 27 -12.65 -8.70 3.63
CA GLY A 27 -11.61 -9.64 3.25
C GLY A 27 -10.23 -9.15 3.67
N ARG A 28 -9.56 -9.92 4.54
CA ARG A 28 -8.12 -9.82 4.82
C ARG A 28 -7.39 -10.78 3.89
N GLU A 29 -6.41 -10.30 3.14
CA GLU A 29 -5.60 -11.10 2.21
C GLU A 29 -4.23 -11.39 2.86
N ARG A 30 -3.81 -12.66 2.95
CA ARG A 30 -2.52 -13.09 3.55
C ARG A 30 -1.53 -13.48 2.46
N GLY A 31 -0.29 -13.01 2.55
CA GLY A 31 0.78 -13.25 1.57
C GLY A 31 1.50 -14.61 1.72
N ALA A 32 2.21 -15.02 0.65
CA ALA A 32 3.03 -16.24 0.56
C ALA A 32 4.50 -16.01 1.01
N PRO A 33 5.29 -17.05 1.37
CA PRO A 33 6.51 -16.90 2.17
C PRO A 33 7.77 -16.62 1.35
N GLY A 34 8.61 -15.72 1.86
CA GLY A 34 10.00 -15.50 1.44
C GLY A 34 10.73 -14.69 2.50
N THR A 35 11.53 -15.38 3.32
CA THR A 35 12.35 -14.91 4.47
C THR A 35 11.98 -13.52 4.99
N LEU A 36 10.83 -13.47 5.67
CA LEU A 36 10.37 -12.33 6.48
C LEU A 36 10.81 -12.59 7.93
N PRO A 37 10.94 -11.56 8.80
CA PRO A 37 10.68 -11.79 10.22
C PRO A 37 9.32 -12.48 10.34
N ALA A 38 9.25 -13.55 11.15
CA ALA A 38 8.09 -14.43 11.19
C ALA A 38 6.80 -13.63 11.38
N TYR A 39 5.96 -13.58 10.33
CA TYR A 39 4.67 -12.89 10.33
C TYR A 39 3.81 -13.40 11.50
N ARG A 40 3.47 -12.50 12.43
CA ARG A 40 2.58 -12.78 13.55
C ARG A 40 1.29 -12.00 13.37
N ASN A 41 0.15 -12.61 13.71
CA ASN A 41 -1.11 -11.87 13.78
C ASN A 41 -0.95 -10.72 14.80
N GLY A 42 -0.97 -9.47 14.33
CA GLY A 42 -0.71 -8.28 15.15
C GLY A 42 0.40 -7.37 14.62
N ASP A 43 1.14 -7.79 13.60
CA ASP A 43 2.19 -6.98 12.98
C ASP A 43 1.63 -5.71 12.28
N PRO A 44 2.39 -4.60 12.28
CA PRO A 44 1.97 -3.35 11.67
C PRO A 44 1.88 -3.50 10.15
N PRO A 45 1.00 -2.75 9.46
CA PRO A 45 0.75 -2.97 8.03
C PRO A 45 1.96 -2.66 7.13
N GLY A 46 2.99 -1.95 7.63
CA GLY A 46 4.26 -1.72 6.95
C GLY A 46 5.47 -1.73 7.89
N VAL A 47 6.61 -2.27 7.45
CA VAL A 47 7.92 -2.18 8.13
C VAL A 47 9.03 -1.80 7.14
N LEU A 48 10.03 -1.04 7.61
CA LEU A 48 11.20 -0.64 6.84
C LEU A 48 12.35 -1.63 7.06
N ASP A 49 12.90 -2.16 5.96
CA ASP A 49 14.11 -3.00 5.98
C ASP A 49 14.90 -2.80 4.67
N GLY A 50 16.19 -2.47 4.78
CA GLY A 50 17.11 -2.33 3.65
C GLY A 50 16.64 -1.36 2.55
N GLY A 51 15.98 -0.25 2.90
CA GLY A 51 15.44 0.72 1.94
C GLY A 51 14.15 0.29 1.24
N GLN A 52 13.55 -0.79 1.70
CA GLN A 52 12.29 -1.31 1.20
C GLN A 52 11.20 -1.19 2.28
N GLU A 53 10.00 -0.81 1.84
CA GLU A 53 8.78 -0.98 2.63
C GLU A 53 8.17 -2.35 2.34
N TYR A 54 7.90 -3.11 3.40
CA TYR A 54 7.24 -4.40 3.37
C TYR A 54 5.80 -4.26 3.80
N PHE A 55 4.84 -4.55 2.91
CA PHE A 55 3.42 -4.50 3.25
C PHE A 55 2.99 -5.79 3.97
N LEU A 56 2.76 -5.72 5.27
CA LEU A 56 2.41 -6.89 6.10
C LEU A 56 0.90 -7.09 6.25
N ASP A 57 0.10 -6.02 6.12
CA ASP A 57 -1.36 -6.12 6.08
C ASP A 57 -1.96 -5.05 5.15
N LYS A 58 -3.12 -5.35 4.58
CA LYS A 58 -3.88 -4.44 3.73
C LYS A 58 -5.37 -4.68 3.95
N ILE A 59 -6.04 -3.68 4.48
CA ILE A 59 -7.50 -3.68 4.64
C ILE A 59 -8.08 -2.72 3.59
N GLY A 60 -8.99 -3.20 2.73
CA GLY A 60 -9.67 -2.30 1.82
C GLY A 60 -10.80 -2.92 1.01
N GLY A 61 -11.64 -2.04 0.45
CA GLY A 61 -12.80 -2.40 -0.38
C GLY A 61 -12.45 -2.67 -1.86
N PRO A 62 -13.42 -2.60 -2.79
CA PRO A 62 -13.20 -2.90 -4.21
C PRO A 62 -12.01 -2.15 -4.86
N PHE A 63 -11.72 -0.93 -4.41
CA PHE A 63 -10.57 -0.15 -4.86
C PHE A 63 -9.22 -0.81 -4.52
N ALA A 64 -9.11 -1.45 -3.35
CA ALA A 64 -7.90 -2.13 -2.92
C ALA A 64 -7.47 -3.25 -3.87
N ARG A 65 -8.43 -3.87 -4.58
CA ARG A 65 -8.17 -4.89 -5.61
C ARG A 65 -7.47 -4.33 -6.85
N ARG A 66 -7.62 -3.02 -7.13
CA ARG A 66 -7.02 -2.32 -8.28
C ARG A 66 -5.61 -1.80 -8.02
N LEU A 67 -5.25 -1.59 -6.76
CA LEU A 67 -3.88 -1.17 -6.39
C LEU A 67 -2.88 -2.29 -6.71
N ARG A 68 -1.69 -1.95 -7.20
CA ARG A 68 -0.63 -2.95 -7.46
C ARG A 68 0.01 -3.52 -6.19
N SER A 69 -0.02 -2.80 -5.06
CA SER A 69 0.49 -3.30 -3.79
C SER A 69 -0.32 -4.53 -3.32
N ARG A 70 0.39 -5.55 -2.86
CA ARG A 70 -0.16 -6.78 -2.26
C ARG A 70 0.51 -7.04 -0.91
N VAL A 71 -0.18 -7.72 -0.01
CA VAL A 71 0.45 -8.21 1.23
C VAL A 71 1.62 -9.13 0.85
N GLY A 72 2.77 -8.96 1.50
CA GLY A 72 4.01 -9.66 1.21
C GLY A 72 4.84 -9.06 0.07
N THR A 73 4.40 -7.98 -0.57
CA THR A 73 5.22 -7.27 -1.58
C THR A 73 6.15 -6.26 -0.94
N ARG A 74 7.29 -6.04 -1.61
CA ARG A 74 8.30 -5.04 -1.25
C ARG A 74 8.29 -3.93 -2.30
N LEU A 75 8.39 -2.69 -1.85
CA LEU A 75 8.60 -1.54 -2.72
C LEU A 75 9.70 -0.65 -2.15
N PRO A 76 10.52 -0.01 -3.01
CA PRO A 76 11.46 1.01 -2.56
C PRO A 76 10.76 2.05 -1.70
N ALA A 77 11.33 2.36 -0.53
CA ALA A 77 10.68 3.18 0.49
C ALA A 77 10.39 4.62 0.02
N ASP A 78 11.10 5.11 -1.00
CA ASP A 78 10.88 6.42 -1.63
C ASP A 78 9.60 6.51 -2.46
N ARG A 79 9.01 5.36 -2.85
CA ARG A 79 7.85 5.32 -3.74
C ARG A 79 6.52 5.49 -3.02
N GLY A 80 6.45 5.10 -1.74
CA GLY A 80 5.24 5.09 -0.94
C GLY A 80 5.15 6.27 0.03
N ALA A 81 3.92 6.61 0.45
CA ALA A 81 3.73 7.49 1.60
C ALA A 81 4.17 6.81 2.92
N GLY A 82 3.85 5.52 3.09
CA GLY A 82 4.29 4.74 4.26
C GLY A 82 5.81 4.65 4.37
N GLY A 83 6.49 4.20 3.30
CA GLY A 83 7.95 4.11 3.23
C GLY A 83 8.64 5.44 3.54
N ARG A 84 8.22 6.54 2.89
CA ARG A 84 8.80 7.87 3.16
C ARG A 84 8.51 8.36 4.57
N SER A 85 7.36 8.02 5.16
CA SER A 85 7.10 8.33 6.56
C SER A 85 8.04 7.57 7.51
N MET A 86 8.42 6.32 7.20
CA MET A 86 9.41 5.57 7.98
C MET A 86 10.82 6.13 7.82
N LEU A 87 11.23 6.45 6.58
CA LEU A 87 12.51 7.12 6.32
C LEU A 87 12.62 8.45 7.08
N ALA A 88 11.51 9.18 7.24
CA ALA A 88 11.49 10.43 8.00
C ALA A 88 11.74 10.25 9.51
N LEU A 89 11.61 9.03 10.05
CA LEU A 89 11.98 8.72 11.44
C LEU A 89 13.49 8.48 11.62
N LEU A 90 14.23 8.26 10.53
CA LEU A 90 15.65 7.99 10.57
C LEU A 90 16.48 9.29 10.54
N PRO A 91 17.70 9.27 11.12
CA PRO A 91 18.71 10.28 10.86
C PRO A 91 19.06 10.38 9.37
N PRO A 92 19.45 11.57 8.86
CA PRO A 92 19.81 11.75 7.45
C PRO A 92 20.89 10.79 6.95
N GLU A 93 21.91 10.51 7.76
CA GLU A 93 23.01 9.60 7.45
C GLU A 93 22.54 8.16 7.21
N GLU A 94 21.61 7.66 8.03
CA GLU A 94 21.03 6.33 7.82
C GLU A 94 20.19 6.27 6.53
N VAL A 95 19.55 7.39 6.16
CA VAL A 95 18.82 7.48 4.88
C VAL A 95 19.79 7.43 3.70
N ASP A 96 20.94 8.10 3.80
CA ASP A 96 21.96 8.11 2.74
C ASP A 96 22.49 6.69 2.48
N ASP A 97 22.88 6.00 3.54
CA ASP A 97 23.37 4.61 3.47
C ASP A 97 22.30 3.67 2.90
N MET A 98 21.06 3.82 3.36
CA MET A 98 19.95 2.94 2.98
C MET A 98 19.45 3.18 1.56
N MET A 99 19.34 4.44 1.13
CA MET A 99 18.73 4.81 -0.15
C MET A 99 19.74 5.08 -1.26
N GLY A 100 21.02 5.29 -0.95
CA GLY A 100 22.07 5.48 -1.95
C GLY A 100 22.14 4.35 -2.98
N PRO A 101 22.20 3.07 -2.56
CA PRO A 101 22.17 1.92 -3.47
C PRO A 101 20.84 1.81 -4.24
N VAL A 102 19.72 2.14 -3.58
CA VAL A 102 18.39 2.07 -4.19
C VAL A 102 18.23 3.10 -5.31
N LEU A 103 18.64 4.34 -5.08
CA LEU A 103 18.52 5.43 -6.05
C LEU A 103 19.52 5.31 -7.21
N SER A 104 20.70 4.73 -6.97
CA SER A 104 21.71 4.49 -8.00
C SER A 104 21.38 3.29 -8.92
N GLY A 105 20.65 2.29 -8.42
CA GLY A 105 20.26 1.11 -9.19
C GLY A 105 19.07 1.30 -10.14
N GLN A 106 18.37 2.44 -10.09
CA GLN A 106 17.18 2.70 -10.92
C GLN A 106 17.60 3.31 -12.26
N GLY A 107 17.71 2.48 -13.31
CA GLY A 107 17.88 2.97 -14.67
C GLY A 107 16.74 3.92 -15.10
N ALA A 108 17.10 5.04 -15.73
CA ALA A 108 16.27 6.02 -16.47
C ALA A 108 14.96 6.58 -15.84
N GLY A 109 14.57 6.18 -14.63
CA GLY A 109 13.27 6.51 -14.04
C GLY A 109 13.28 6.84 -12.55
N ALA A 110 14.45 7.18 -11.98
CA ALA A 110 14.55 7.56 -10.57
C ALA A 110 13.70 8.82 -10.31
N ARG A 111 12.56 8.64 -9.64
CA ARG A 111 11.66 9.73 -9.24
C ARG A 111 12.35 10.75 -8.31
N TRP A 112 13.34 10.28 -7.56
CA TRP A 112 14.02 11.06 -6.53
C TRP A 112 15.52 11.09 -6.78
N THR A 113 16.10 12.28 -6.62
CA THR A 113 17.52 12.43 -6.29
C THR A 113 17.67 12.41 -4.77
N MET A 114 18.86 12.09 -4.25
CA MET A 114 19.10 12.11 -2.79
C MET A 114 18.75 13.48 -2.16
N PRO A 115 19.16 14.63 -2.74
CA PRO A 115 18.75 15.94 -2.20
C PRO A 115 17.23 16.15 -2.21
N ALA A 116 16.53 15.73 -3.28
CA ALA A 116 15.08 15.86 -3.37
C ALA A 116 14.36 14.97 -2.35
N LEU A 117 14.88 13.77 -2.09
CA LEU A 117 14.37 12.87 -1.07
C LEU A 117 14.50 13.53 0.31
N HIS A 118 15.68 14.04 0.68
CA HIS A 118 15.89 14.74 1.96
C HIS A 118 14.95 15.93 2.14
N ALA A 119 14.74 16.73 1.10
CA ALA A 119 13.80 17.85 1.13
C ALA A 119 12.34 17.40 1.36
N GLU A 120 11.94 16.24 0.81
CA GLU A 120 10.63 15.65 1.12
C GLU A 120 10.56 15.10 2.54
N LEU A 121 11.59 14.38 3.01
CA LEU A 121 11.62 13.87 4.38
C LEU A 121 11.56 15.00 5.41
N ALA A 122 12.24 16.13 5.16
CA ALA A 122 12.14 17.33 5.99
C ALA A 122 10.70 17.87 6.05
N ARG A 123 9.98 17.90 4.91
CA ARG A 123 8.56 18.30 4.87
C ARG A 123 7.68 17.33 5.65
N ILE A 124 7.94 16.03 5.57
CA ILE A 124 7.22 15.01 6.33
C ILE A 124 7.44 15.20 7.84
N ARG A 125 8.69 15.44 8.27
CA ARG A 125 9.02 15.75 9.67
C ARG A 125 8.29 17.00 10.17
N ALA A 126 8.27 18.07 9.37
CA ALA A 126 7.53 19.30 9.68
C ALA A 126 6.01 19.07 9.79
N ARG A 127 5.47 18.08 9.05
CA ARG A 127 4.06 17.66 9.10
C ARG A 127 3.78 16.61 10.17
N LYS A 128 4.63 16.49 11.19
CA LYS A 128 4.49 15.54 12.31
C LYS A 128 4.44 14.08 11.81
N GLY A 129 5.27 13.75 10.83
CA GLY A 129 5.42 12.39 10.31
C GLY A 129 4.38 11.98 9.27
N VAL A 130 3.53 12.91 8.79
CA VAL A 130 2.53 12.62 7.75
C VAL A 130 3.11 12.83 6.35
N ALA A 131 3.07 11.78 5.54
CA ALA A 131 3.50 11.75 4.16
C ALA A 131 2.31 11.66 3.21
N PHE A 132 2.46 12.27 2.03
CA PHE A 132 1.46 12.25 0.97
C PHE A 132 2.08 11.77 -0.33
N GLU A 133 1.37 10.92 -1.07
CA GLU A 133 1.80 10.45 -2.39
C GLU A 133 0.64 10.48 -3.37
N THR A 134 0.94 10.85 -4.61
CA THR A 134 0.02 10.67 -5.73
C THR A 134 0.78 10.05 -6.88
N VAL A 135 0.35 8.86 -7.32
CA VAL A 135 1.01 8.08 -8.36
C VAL A 135 0.01 7.65 -9.42
N ALA A 136 0.40 7.77 -10.69
CA ALA A 136 -0.32 7.15 -11.79
C ALA A 136 0.12 5.68 -11.91
N THR A 137 -0.83 4.75 -11.90
CA THR A 137 -0.57 3.31 -12.05
C THR A 137 -1.60 2.66 -12.96
N GLY A 138 -1.14 1.78 -13.85
CA GLY A 138 -2.00 1.18 -14.87
C GLY A 138 -1.21 0.24 -15.76
N ASP A 139 -1.88 -0.55 -16.59
CA ASP A 139 -1.27 -1.48 -17.56
C ASP A 139 -1.41 -0.99 -19.01
N GLY A 140 -1.50 0.33 -19.20
CA GLY A 140 -1.63 0.98 -20.50
C GLY A 140 -3.08 1.22 -20.88
N THR A 141 -3.93 0.19 -20.81
CA THR A 141 -5.36 0.29 -21.19
C THR A 141 -6.23 0.93 -20.12
N GLU A 142 -5.88 0.80 -18.84
CA GLU A 142 -6.52 1.53 -17.74
C GLU A 142 -5.45 2.22 -16.90
N MET A 143 -5.56 3.55 -16.75
CA MET A 143 -4.68 4.35 -15.90
C MET A 143 -5.47 4.85 -14.68
N LEU A 144 -4.97 4.56 -13.49
CA LEU A 144 -5.53 4.99 -12.21
C LEU A 144 -4.60 6.01 -11.56
N ILE A 145 -5.17 7.10 -11.07
CA ILE A 145 -4.43 8.03 -10.21
C ILE A 145 -4.73 7.63 -8.76
N VAL A 146 -3.71 7.12 -8.08
CA VAL A 146 -3.80 6.67 -6.69
C VAL A 146 -3.19 7.74 -5.81
N GLY A 147 -3.98 8.23 -4.87
CA GLY A 147 -3.47 9.04 -3.78
C GLY A 147 -3.26 8.17 -2.54
N SER A 148 -2.29 8.52 -1.70
CA SER A 148 -2.12 7.90 -0.38
C SER A 148 -1.61 8.87 0.67
N VAL A 149 -1.96 8.57 1.92
CA VAL A 149 -1.53 9.28 3.13
C VAL A 149 -0.92 8.25 4.07
N GLY A 150 0.30 8.48 4.54
CA GLY A 150 1.03 7.56 5.42
C GLY A 150 1.58 8.26 6.65
N CYS A 151 1.68 7.53 7.76
CA CYS A 151 2.38 7.96 8.96
C CYS A 151 3.09 6.78 9.60
N ALA A 152 4.28 7.02 10.15
CA ALA A 152 5.08 6.01 10.79
C ALA A 152 5.34 6.33 12.26
N VAL A 153 5.58 5.27 13.02
CA VAL A 153 5.99 5.30 14.42
C VAL A 153 7.14 4.32 14.64
N ARG A 154 7.82 4.44 15.77
CA ARG A 154 8.76 3.41 16.22
C ARG A 154 8.01 2.42 17.13
N SER A 155 8.21 1.14 16.89
CA SER A 155 7.83 0.05 17.81
C SER A 155 8.67 0.10 19.09
N LYS A 156 8.29 -0.67 20.11
CA LYS A 156 9.06 -0.76 21.38
C LYS A 156 10.48 -1.27 21.15
N ASP A 157 10.66 -2.11 20.14
CA ASP A 157 11.96 -2.67 19.76
C ASP A 157 12.75 -1.75 18.80
N GLY A 158 12.25 -0.54 18.55
CA GLY A 158 12.93 0.50 17.77
C GLY A 158 12.72 0.43 16.25
N ALA A 159 12.08 -0.63 15.74
CA ALA A 159 11.76 -0.77 14.32
C ALA A 159 10.78 0.32 13.84
N ALA A 160 11.04 0.90 12.68
CA ALA A 160 10.15 1.86 12.03
C ALA A 160 9.00 1.13 11.34
N VAL A 161 7.77 1.51 11.68
CA VAL A 161 6.55 0.85 11.21
C VAL A 161 5.56 1.89 10.71
N SER A 162 4.87 1.61 9.61
CA SER A 162 3.97 2.55 8.96
C SER A 162 2.52 2.07 8.98
N LEU A 163 1.61 3.04 8.91
CA LEU A 163 0.23 2.86 8.50
C LEU A 163 -0.09 3.84 7.39
N SER A 164 -0.75 3.36 6.33
CA SER A 164 -1.16 4.21 5.22
C SER A 164 -2.56 3.89 4.70
N VAL A 165 -3.20 4.92 4.17
CA VAL A 165 -4.50 4.86 3.51
C VAL A 165 -4.29 5.26 2.06
N ALA A 166 -4.78 4.44 1.12
CA ALA A 166 -4.70 4.70 -0.31
C ALA A 166 -6.09 4.63 -0.95
N GLY A 167 -6.33 5.49 -1.93
CA GLY A 167 -7.62 5.63 -2.60
C GLY A 167 -7.47 6.28 -3.97
N ASP A 168 -8.60 6.44 -4.64
CA ASP A 168 -8.67 7.23 -5.88
C ASP A 168 -8.28 8.68 -5.54
N ALA A 169 -7.29 9.23 -6.24
CA ALA A 169 -6.76 10.56 -5.96
C ALA A 169 -7.82 11.68 -6.06
N HIS A 170 -8.90 11.48 -6.82
CA HIS A 170 -10.01 12.42 -6.92
C HIS A 170 -11.00 12.31 -5.76
N SER A 171 -10.98 11.19 -5.03
CA SER A 171 -11.92 10.91 -3.94
C SER A 171 -11.28 11.01 -2.54
N ILE A 172 -9.95 10.88 -2.43
CA ILE A 172 -9.28 11.08 -1.15
C ILE A 172 -9.11 12.57 -0.85
N HIS A 173 -9.23 12.92 0.42
CA HIS A 173 -8.95 14.27 0.92
C HIS A 173 -7.80 14.21 1.92
N PRO A 174 -6.55 14.44 1.48
CA PRO A 174 -5.37 14.25 2.32
C PRO A 174 -5.42 15.03 3.65
N ASP A 175 -5.91 16.27 3.62
CA ASP A 175 -6.01 17.11 4.82
C ASP A 175 -6.99 16.56 5.86
N ARG A 176 -8.05 15.86 5.41
CA ARG A 176 -9.02 15.20 6.31
C ARG A 176 -8.48 13.88 6.85
N LEU A 177 -7.68 13.16 6.05
CA LEU A 177 -7.09 11.88 6.45
C LEU A 177 -5.86 12.03 7.34
N ALA A 178 -5.08 13.10 7.19
CA ALA A 178 -3.87 13.35 7.95
C ALA A 178 -4.04 13.22 9.48
N PRO A 179 -5.02 13.87 10.14
CA PRO A 179 -5.20 13.71 11.58
C PRO A 179 -5.59 12.28 11.97
N LEU A 180 -6.42 11.61 11.17
CA LEU A 180 -6.90 10.24 11.44
C LEU A 180 -5.78 9.21 11.32
N VAL A 181 -4.97 9.30 10.26
CA VAL A 181 -3.82 8.42 10.04
C VAL A 181 -2.78 8.59 11.15
N ARG A 182 -2.56 9.83 11.60
CA ARG A 182 -1.65 10.10 12.72
C ARG A 182 -2.18 9.52 14.04
N GLU A 183 -3.46 9.66 14.33
CA GLU A 183 -4.08 9.08 15.52
C GLU A 183 -4.01 7.55 15.50
N ALA A 184 -4.30 6.93 14.35
CA ALA A 184 -4.19 5.49 14.15
C ALA A 184 -2.73 5.01 14.33
N ALA A 185 -1.75 5.72 13.77
CA ALA A 185 -0.33 5.40 13.94
C ALA A 185 0.10 5.52 15.42
N ALA A 186 -0.38 6.55 16.14
CA ALA A 186 -0.13 6.69 17.57
C ALA A 186 -0.78 5.56 18.39
N ALA A 187 -1.95 5.05 17.97
CA ALA A 187 -2.57 3.88 18.58
C ALA A 187 -1.77 2.61 18.32
N LEU A 188 -1.29 2.42 17.09
CA LEU A 188 -0.42 1.31 16.70
C LEU A 188 0.86 1.26 17.55
N ALA A 189 1.50 2.42 17.80
CA ALA A 189 2.70 2.50 18.62
C ALA A 189 2.54 1.93 20.05
N ARG A 190 1.32 1.86 20.58
CA ARG A 190 1.06 1.29 21.91
C ARG A 190 0.96 -0.23 21.89
N THR A 191 0.63 -0.81 20.74
CA THR A 191 0.38 -2.24 20.56
C THR A 191 1.59 -3.00 20.02
N VAL A 192 2.51 -2.30 19.34
CA VAL A 192 3.81 -2.84 18.89
C VAL A 192 4.95 -2.40 19.80
#